data_AF-A0A2I9DP37-F1
#
_entry.id   AF-A0A2I9DP37-F1
#
_cell.length_a   1.000
_cell.length_b   1.000
_cell.length_c   1.000
_cell.angle_alpha   90.00
_cell.angle_beta   90.00
_cell.angle_gamma   90.00
#
_symmetry.space_group_name_H-M   'P 1'
#
loop_
_entity.id
_entity.type
_entity.pdbx_description
1 polymer ?
#
loop_
_entity_poly.entity_id
_entity_poly.type
_entity_poly.pdbx_seq_one_letter_code
_entity_poly.pdbx_strand_id
1 'polypeptide(L)'
;MPARLPSPWPALTRAGAFGTLHGGHPGDPHLGLTVPVRTPAGVREALGALAQAGVRATLLVPPPLAGEGLEALRAATGAGHEVAGWGTPLDVSGLEVAAGQPVTAWALEEADLARAPLAFLGARGVRLLPLPSPTPEPGLTLRVAPDDLTHELPRLGALGYRPVPVRDLPGLRVATPRDLLIHLYRRVVDDRFARAHGVVPLTERADGVMRVARQPVPERLPFPPGTPAAELHIHSPRLVGLTARSALAAYRAYQRSLRDVAGALRGRPEFADARVVFAVTLLHGPLEKNGFTLVALPPLTARVYGLGFRLMRLAYGTNVAPSETEPRLAWMEREAFLRRHG
;
A
#
# COMPACT_ATOMS: atom_id res chain seq x y z
N MET A 1 20.76 -14.68 -28.93
CA MET A 1 21.17 -14.45 -27.52
C MET A 1 20.25 -15.26 -26.62
N PRO A 2 20.75 -16.13 -25.74
CA PRO A 2 19.88 -16.84 -24.79
C PRO A 2 19.29 -15.84 -23.79
N ALA A 3 17.98 -15.91 -23.58
CA ALA A 3 17.30 -15.10 -22.57
C ALA A 3 17.89 -15.43 -21.19
N ARG A 4 18.48 -14.43 -20.52
CA ARG A 4 18.92 -14.58 -19.13
C ARG A 4 17.69 -14.94 -18.29
N LEU A 5 17.76 -16.07 -17.59
CA LEU A 5 16.75 -16.45 -16.62
C LEU A 5 16.63 -15.32 -15.58
N PRO A 6 15.40 -14.96 -15.17
CA PRO A 6 15.20 -13.92 -14.16
C PRO A 6 15.87 -14.33 -12.84
N SER A 7 16.56 -13.37 -12.21
CA SER A 7 17.21 -13.55 -10.92
C SER A 7 16.18 -14.00 -9.86
N PRO A 8 16.48 -15.03 -9.03
CA PRO A 8 15.57 -15.46 -7.97
C PRO A 8 15.63 -14.57 -6.72
N TRP A 9 16.63 -13.70 -6.59
CA TRP A 9 16.88 -12.91 -5.38
C TRP A 9 15.75 -11.94 -5.00
N PRO A 10 15.05 -11.27 -5.94
CA PRO A 10 13.87 -10.46 -5.60
C PRO A 10 12.72 -11.28 -4.99
N ALA A 11 12.58 -12.56 -5.34
CA ALA A 11 11.57 -13.44 -4.75
C ALA A 11 12.01 -13.92 -3.36
N LEU A 12 13.28 -14.31 -3.23
CA LEU A 12 13.84 -14.80 -1.96
C LEU A 12 13.86 -13.72 -0.87
N THR A 13 14.21 -12.49 -1.22
CA THR A 13 14.18 -11.34 -0.28
C THR A 13 12.74 -11.06 0.19
N ARG A 14 11.76 -11.08 -0.71
CA ARG A 14 10.34 -11.00 -0.35
C ARG A 14 9.86 -12.16 0.54
N ALA A 15 10.52 -13.31 0.47
CA ALA A 15 10.27 -14.46 1.34
C ALA A 15 11.02 -14.41 2.68
N GLY A 16 11.83 -13.37 2.95
CA GLY A 16 12.58 -13.21 4.20
C GLY A 16 14.01 -13.71 4.20
N ALA A 17 14.57 -14.06 3.03
CA ALA A 17 15.98 -14.43 2.95
C ALA A 17 16.87 -13.34 3.58
N PHE A 18 17.86 -13.77 4.36
CA PHE A 18 18.80 -12.91 5.09
C PHE A 18 18.14 -11.92 6.06
N GLY A 19 16.94 -12.24 6.58
CA GLY A 19 16.26 -11.37 7.54
C GLY A 19 15.72 -10.09 6.93
N THR A 20 15.48 -10.07 5.61
CA THR A 20 14.87 -8.95 4.89
C THR A 20 13.58 -8.50 5.58
N LEU A 21 13.42 -7.20 5.73
CA LEU A 21 12.24 -6.61 6.35
C LEU A 21 11.04 -6.61 5.39
N HIS A 22 9.87 -6.82 5.97
CA HIS A 22 8.57 -6.61 5.36
C HIS A 22 7.93 -5.36 5.96
N GLY A 23 7.09 -4.69 5.16
CA GLY A 23 6.34 -3.51 5.59
C GLY A 23 5.50 -3.73 6.85
N GLY A 24 4.98 -2.62 7.36
CA GLY A 24 4.12 -2.55 8.52
C GLY A 24 2.64 -2.83 8.26
N HIS A 25 1.81 -2.34 9.18
CA HIS A 25 0.41 -2.69 9.30
C HIS A 25 -0.49 -1.92 8.29
N PRO A 26 -1.26 -2.60 7.43
CA PRO A 26 -2.01 -1.96 6.33
C PRO A 26 -3.24 -1.15 6.77
N GLY A 27 -3.60 -1.22 8.06
CA GLY A 27 -4.65 -0.40 8.67
C GLY A 27 -4.14 0.83 9.43
N ASP A 28 -2.85 1.11 9.39
CA ASP A 28 -2.25 2.25 10.06
C ASP A 28 -1.86 3.34 9.07
N PRO A 29 -2.29 4.61 9.21
CA PRO A 29 -1.91 5.68 8.28
C PRO A 29 -0.39 5.92 8.17
N HIS A 30 0.43 5.25 8.97
CA HIS A 30 1.87 5.34 8.90
C HIS A 30 2.42 4.70 7.62
N LEU A 31 3.38 5.38 7.01
CA LEU A 31 4.21 4.84 5.93
C LEU A 31 5.68 5.10 6.25
N GLY A 32 6.56 4.18 5.82
CA GLY A 32 8.00 4.33 6.03
C GLY A 32 8.59 5.26 4.98
N LEU A 33 8.98 6.46 5.34
CA LEU A 33 9.56 7.43 4.41
C LEU A 33 11.06 7.23 4.29
N THR A 34 11.53 6.99 3.06
CA THR A 34 12.94 6.88 2.74
C THR A 34 13.37 8.00 1.80
N VAL A 35 14.53 8.62 2.06
CA VAL A 35 15.05 9.75 1.28
C VAL A 35 16.48 9.44 0.84
N PRO A 36 16.73 9.18 -0.45
CA PRO A 36 18.08 8.95 -0.96
C PRO A 36 18.86 10.26 -1.03
N VAL A 37 20.01 10.30 -0.35
CA VAL A 37 20.90 11.47 -0.30
C VAL A 37 22.27 11.06 -0.83
N ARG A 38 22.79 11.83 -1.80
CA ARG A 38 24.06 11.51 -2.47
C ARG A 38 25.19 12.46 -2.13
N THR A 39 24.89 13.62 -1.55
CA THR A 39 25.85 14.67 -1.26
C THR A 39 25.58 15.29 0.13
N PRO A 40 26.58 15.91 0.78
CA PRO A 40 26.35 16.59 2.07
C PRO A 40 25.34 17.75 1.95
N ALA A 41 25.30 18.42 0.80
CA ALA A 41 24.31 19.46 0.52
C ALA A 41 22.88 18.88 0.45
N GLY A 42 22.71 17.74 -0.23
CA GLY A 42 21.41 17.05 -0.31
C GLY A 42 20.92 16.55 1.06
N VAL A 43 21.82 16.18 1.97
CA VAL A 43 21.45 15.89 3.38
C VAL A 43 20.86 17.14 4.03
N ARG A 44 21.53 18.29 3.93
CA ARG A 44 21.05 19.54 4.55
C ARG A 44 19.71 20.01 3.97
N GLU A 45 19.55 19.91 2.66
CA GLU A 45 18.29 20.24 1.98
C GLU A 45 17.14 19.34 2.45
N ALA A 46 17.37 18.02 2.48
CA ALA A 46 16.37 17.08 2.97
C ALA A 46 15.99 17.37 4.43
N LEU A 47 16.97 17.64 5.30
CA LEU A 47 16.72 18.01 6.69
C LEU A 47 15.91 19.30 6.83
N GLY A 48 16.18 20.30 5.99
CA GLY A 48 15.39 21.54 5.96
C GLY A 48 13.93 21.29 5.63
N ALA A 49 13.65 20.55 4.56
CA ALA A 49 12.28 20.21 4.15
C ALA A 49 11.55 19.35 5.19
N LEU A 50 12.24 18.36 5.77
CA LEU A 50 11.69 17.50 6.81
C LEU A 50 11.38 18.25 8.11
N ALA A 51 12.27 19.16 8.52
CA ALA A 51 12.06 20.00 9.70
C ALA A 51 10.88 20.96 9.51
N GLN A 52 10.75 21.59 8.34
CA GLN A 52 9.60 22.45 8.02
C GLN A 52 8.26 21.70 8.08
N ALA A 53 8.24 20.44 7.66
CA ALA A 53 7.07 19.58 7.72
C ALA A 53 6.83 18.93 9.10
N GLY A 54 7.79 19.02 10.03
CA GLY A 54 7.74 18.32 11.32
C GLY A 54 7.78 16.79 11.18
N VAL A 55 8.43 16.28 10.14
CA VAL A 55 8.45 14.85 9.78
C VAL A 55 9.85 14.26 9.98
N ARG A 56 9.91 13.02 10.44
CA ARG A 56 11.13 12.23 10.49
C ARG A 56 11.12 11.16 9.40
N ALA A 57 12.30 10.75 8.95
CA ALA A 57 12.47 9.84 7.82
C ALA A 57 13.74 8.99 7.99
N THR A 58 13.88 7.99 7.13
CA THR A 58 15.11 7.22 6.94
C THR A 58 15.91 7.81 5.79
N LEU A 59 17.08 8.37 6.07
CA LEU A 59 18.02 8.84 5.06
C LEU A 59 18.80 7.64 4.52
N LEU A 60 18.76 7.44 3.20
CA LEU A 60 19.50 6.38 2.50
C LEU A 60 20.83 6.96 2.02
N VAL A 61 21.92 6.52 2.64
CA VAL A 61 23.26 7.11 2.52
C VAL A 61 24.21 6.12 1.83
N PRO A 62 24.82 6.47 0.68
CA PRO A 62 25.83 5.63 0.07
C PRO A 62 27.14 5.70 0.87
N PRO A 63 27.94 4.61 0.95
CA PRO A 63 29.16 4.58 1.77
C PRO A 63 30.16 5.73 1.51
N PRO A 64 30.41 6.18 0.27
CA PRO A 64 31.32 7.31 0.02
C PRO A 64 30.92 8.60 0.76
N LEU A 65 29.63 8.82 0.99
CA LEU A 65 29.13 10.01 1.68
C LEU A 65 29.47 10.02 3.18
N ALA A 66 29.76 8.85 3.77
CA ALA A 66 30.14 8.75 5.19
C ALA A 66 31.45 9.52 5.51
N GLY A 67 32.40 9.55 4.56
CA GLY A 67 33.68 10.24 4.75
C GLY A 67 33.60 11.77 4.63
N GLU A 68 32.72 12.27 3.76
CA GLU A 68 32.60 13.70 3.45
C GLU A 68 31.49 14.42 4.25
N GLY A 69 30.52 13.66 4.76
CA GLY A 69 29.26 14.18 5.31
C GLY A 69 29.10 14.07 6.82
N LEU A 70 30.18 13.83 7.58
CA LEU A 70 30.14 13.52 9.01
C LEU A 70 29.20 14.44 9.83
N GLU A 71 29.40 15.75 9.72
CA GLU A 71 28.60 16.72 10.47
C GLU A 71 27.12 16.70 10.07
N ALA A 72 26.84 16.60 8.77
CA ALA A 72 25.48 16.57 8.26
C ALA A 72 24.73 15.29 8.68
N LEU A 73 25.42 14.14 8.68
CA LEU A 73 24.85 12.87 9.13
C LEU A 73 24.60 12.85 10.64
N ARG A 74 25.51 13.41 11.45
CA ARG A 74 25.29 13.59 12.89
C ARG A 74 24.13 14.53 13.18
N ALA A 75 24.00 15.62 12.42
CA ALA A 75 22.86 16.52 12.55
C ALA A 75 21.54 15.81 12.24
N ALA A 76 21.51 14.97 11.20
CA ALA A 76 20.34 14.15 10.88
C ALA A 76 19.95 13.22 12.03
N THR A 77 20.92 12.47 12.57
CA THR A 77 20.68 11.59 13.72
C THR A 77 20.22 12.38 14.95
N GLY A 78 20.83 13.54 15.23
CA GLY A 78 20.46 14.42 16.34
C GLY A 78 19.04 14.99 16.23
N ALA A 79 18.54 15.19 15.01
CA ALA A 79 17.15 15.55 14.74
C ALA A 79 16.17 14.35 14.75
N GLY A 80 16.66 13.15 15.09
CA GLY A 80 15.85 11.95 15.27
C GLY A 80 15.57 11.16 13.98
N HIS A 81 16.26 11.48 12.88
CA HIS A 81 16.19 10.70 11.65
C HIS A 81 16.90 9.35 11.80
N GLU A 82 16.45 8.36 11.03
CA GLU A 82 17.16 7.10 10.88
C GLU A 82 18.17 7.26 9.72
N VAL A 83 19.38 6.73 9.88
CA VAL A 83 20.36 6.62 8.78
C VAL A 83 20.50 5.16 8.42
N ALA A 84 20.28 4.84 7.14
CA ALA A 84 20.44 3.51 6.58
C ALA A 84 21.41 3.56 5.39
N GLY A 85 22.13 2.47 5.14
CA GLY A 85 23.02 2.41 3.99
C GLY A 85 22.27 2.24 2.66
N TRP A 86 22.89 2.64 1.56
CA TRP A 86 22.31 2.53 0.21
C TRP A 86 23.32 2.12 -0.85
N GLY A 87 22.90 1.26 -1.77
CA GLY A 87 23.74 0.78 -2.86
C GLY A 87 24.68 -0.33 -2.41
N THR A 88 25.85 -0.46 -3.04
CA THR A 88 26.80 -1.55 -2.73
C THR A 88 27.22 -1.50 -1.25
N PRO A 89 27.03 -2.59 -0.49
CA PRO A 89 27.29 -2.60 0.94
C PRO A 89 28.78 -2.70 1.22
N LEU A 90 29.41 -1.54 1.41
CA LEU A 90 30.80 -1.38 1.79
C LEU A 90 30.85 -0.51 3.05
N ASP A 91 31.88 -0.74 3.88
CA ASP A 91 32.21 0.10 5.04
C ASP A 91 31.02 0.48 5.95
N VAL A 92 30.27 -0.53 6.40
CA VAL A 92 29.13 -0.34 7.32
C VAL A 92 29.57 0.41 8.59
N SER A 93 30.72 0.04 9.15
CA SER A 93 31.26 0.64 10.38
C SER A 93 31.67 2.10 10.18
N GLY A 94 32.22 2.47 9.03
CA GLY A 94 32.46 3.87 8.69
C GLY A 94 31.18 4.69 8.67
N LEU A 95 30.09 4.15 8.10
CA LEU A 95 28.78 4.80 8.12
C LEU A 95 28.20 4.91 9.54
N GLU A 96 28.37 3.90 10.39
CA GLU A 96 27.94 3.96 11.81
C GLU A 96 28.65 5.07 12.58
N VAL A 97 29.97 5.17 12.43
CA VAL A 97 30.78 6.24 13.02
C VAL A 97 30.35 7.61 12.50
N ALA A 98 30.07 7.69 11.20
CA ALA A 98 29.65 8.93 10.56
C ALA A 98 28.26 9.38 11.02
N ALA A 99 27.31 8.45 11.11
CA ALA A 99 25.95 8.72 11.54
C ALA A 99 25.85 8.93 13.06
N GLY A 100 26.81 8.43 13.85
CA GLY A 100 26.72 8.41 15.31
C GLY A 100 25.60 7.51 15.84
N GLN A 101 25.14 6.55 15.03
CA GLN A 101 24.14 5.55 15.40
C GLN A 101 24.44 4.21 14.70
N PRO A 102 24.00 3.07 15.27
CA PRO A 102 24.08 1.78 14.60
C PRO A 102 23.31 1.78 13.27
N VAL A 103 23.88 1.17 12.23
CA VAL A 103 23.24 1.02 10.92
C VAL A 103 22.61 -0.36 10.87
N THR A 104 21.33 -0.43 11.19
CA THR A 104 20.60 -1.71 11.26
C THR A 104 19.87 -2.07 9.97
N ALA A 105 19.78 -1.13 9.04
CA ALA A 105 19.04 -1.28 7.79
C ALA A 105 19.85 -0.84 6.56
N TRP A 106 19.58 -1.46 5.42
CA TRP A 106 20.22 -1.15 4.14
C TRP A 106 19.21 -1.21 3.00
N ALA A 107 19.29 -0.29 2.04
CA ALA A 107 18.51 -0.31 0.81
C ALA A 107 19.36 -0.79 -0.37
N LEU A 108 18.84 -1.75 -1.15
CA LEU A 108 19.40 -2.17 -2.42
C LEU A 108 18.37 -1.95 -3.53
N GLU A 109 18.83 -1.61 -4.73
CA GLU A 109 17.98 -1.63 -5.92
C GLU A 109 17.75 -3.07 -6.37
N GLU A 110 16.66 -3.33 -7.09
CA GLU A 110 16.33 -4.69 -7.55
C GLU A 110 17.44 -5.29 -8.43
N ALA A 111 18.15 -4.45 -9.19
CA ALA A 111 19.30 -4.86 -10.00
C ALA A 111 20.51 -5.33 -9.17
N ASP A 112 20.64 -4.83 -7.93
CA ASP A 112 21.77 -5.13 -7.03
C ASP A 112 21.47 -6.30 -6.07
N LEU A 113 20.26 -6.88 -6.16
CA LEU A 113 19.88 -8.05 -5.35
C LEU A 113 20.62 -9.29 -5.83
N ALA A 114 21.72 -9.60 -5.12
CA ALA A 114 22.56 -10.77 -5.34
C ALA A 114 22.97 -11.42 -4.01
N ARG A 115 23.40 -12.68 -4.06
CA ARG A 115 23.82 -13.45 -2.87
C ARG A 115 24.88 -12.74 -2.04
N ALA A 116 25.93 -12.24 -2.70
CA ALA A 116 27.10 -11.67 -2.04
C ALA A 116 26.76 -10.44 -1.18
N PRO A 117 26.10 -9.38 -1.69
CA PRO A 117 25.71 -8.25 -0.86
C PRO A 117 24.72 -8.63 0.25
N LEU A 118 23.77 -9.54 -0.02
CA LEU A 118 22.80 -10.00 0.98
C LEU A 118 23.48 -10.78 2.12
N ALA A 119 24.41 -11.68 1.80
CA ALA A 119 25.17 -12.43 2.79
C ALA A 119 26.11 -11.52 3.60
N PHE A 120 26.73 -10.53 2.95
CA PHE A 120 27.58 -9.54 3.62
C PHE A 120 26.82 -8.74 4.67
N LEU A 121 25.61 -8.28 4.34
CA LEU A 121 24.72 -7.55 5.25
C LEU A 121 24.22 -8.47 6.38
N GLY A 122 23.72 -9.66 6.05
CA GLY A 122 23.21 -10.61 7.02
C GLY A 122 24.26 -11.04 8.06
N ALA A 123 25.52 -11.23 7.65
CA ALA A 123 26.63 -11.56 8.56
C ALA A 123 26.96 -10.45 9.56
N ARG A 124 26.50 -9.21 9.31
CA ARG A 124 26.68 -8.03 10.17
C ARG A 124 25.41 -7.64 10.92
N GLY A 125 24.34 -8.45 10.83
CA GLY A 125 23.06 -8.13 11.43
C GLY A 125 22.31 -6.96 10.78
N VAL A 126 22.77 -6.47 9.62
CA VAL A 126 22.11 -5.41 8.86
C VAL A 126 21.03 -6.02 8.00
N ARG A 127 19.80 -5.50 8.13
CA ARG A 127 18.63 -6.04 7.42
C ARG A 127 18.34 -5.25 6.16
N LEU A 128 17.92 -5.94 5.11
CA LEU A 128 17.45 -5.27 3.90
C LEU A 128 16.10 -4.60 4.17
N LEU A 129 15.98 -3.32 3.79
CA LEU A 129 14.73 -2.57 3.85
C LEU A 129 13.68 -3.15 2.88
N PRO A 130 12.37 -2.98 3.17
CA PRO A 130 11.34 -3.34 2.20
C PRO A 130 11.50 -2.52 0.92
N LEU A 131 11.30 -3.17 -0.24
CA LEU A 131 11.29 -2.47 -1.52
C LEU A 131 10.23 -1.35 -1.52
N PRO A 132 10.57 -0.14 -1.98
CA PRO A 132 9.64 0.99 -1.96
C PRO A 132 8.45 0.72 -2.86
N SER A 133 7.27 1.10 -2.39
CA SER A 133 6.05 1.14 -3.17
C SER A 133 6.11 2.29 -4.19
N PRO A 134 5.63 2.10 -5.43
CA PRO A 134 5.57 3.18 -6.42
C PRO A 134 4.53 4.26 -6.06
N THR A 135 3.57 3.93 -5.19
CA THR A 135 2.53 4.84 -4.72
C THR A 135 2.42 4.78 -3.20
N PRO A 136 1.97 5.86 -2.53
CA PRO A 136 1.74 5.86 -1.10
C PRO A 136 0.74 4.76 -0.70
N GLU A 137 1.15 3.91 0.24
CA GLU A 137 0.28 2.89 0.82
C GLU A 137 0.54 2.75 2.33
N PRO A 138 -0.51 2.62 3.16
CA PRO A 138 -0.39 2.33 4.59
C PRO A 138 0.48 1.10 4.87
N GLY A 139 1.43 1.22 5.78
CA GLY A 139 2.34 0.13 6.14
C GLY A 139 3.39 -0.20 5.09
N LEU A 140 3.44 0.47 3.94
CA LEU A 140 4.54 0.28 2.99
C LEU A 140 5.60 1.37 3.13
N THR A 141 6.74 1.17 2.47
CA THR A 141 7.77 2.19 2.34
C THR A 141 7.55 3.03 1.09
N LEU A 142 7.82 4.33 1.17
CA LEU A 142 7.79 5.26 0.05
C LEU A 142 9.18 5.89 -0.07
N ARG A 143 9.70 5.97 -1.30
CA ARG A 143 10.95 6.67 -1.58
C ARG A 143 10.62 8.01 -2.23
N VAL A 144 11.12 9.09 -1.64
CA VAL A 144 10.93 10.46 -2.12
C VAL A 144 12.30 11.09 -2.29
N ALA A 145 12.57 11.68 -3.46
CA ALA A 145 13.83 12.39 -3.69
C ALA A 145 13.89 13.66 -2.81
N PRO A 146 15.09 14.13 -2.41
CA PRO A 146 15.23 15.33 -1.59
C PRO A 146 14.46 16.54 -2.15
N ASP A 147 14.61 16.79 -3.45
CA ASP A 147 14.02 17.93 -4.16
C ASP A 147 12.47 17.90 -4.17
N ASP A 148 11.88 16.70 -4.09
CA ASP A 148 10.42 16.49 -4.14
C ASP A 148 9.76 16.60 -2.74
N LEU A 149 10.54 16.63 -1.65
CA LEU A 149 10.01 16.57 -0.28
C LEU A 149 9.06 17.73 0.04
N THR A 150 9.38 18.94 -0.45
CA THR A 150 8.60 20.15 -0.19
C THR A 150 7.18 20.06 -0.78
N HIS A 151 7.00 19.31 -1.87
CA HIS A 151 5.70 19.07 -2.49
C HIS A 151 5.01 17.81 -1.93
N GLU A 152 5.75 16.71 -1.76
CA GLU A 152 5.17 15.42 -1.40
C GLU A 152 4.73 15.36 0.07
N LEU A 153 5.45 15.98 1.01
CA LEU A 153 5.08 15.92 2.43
C LEU A 153 3.70 16.58 2.73
N PRO A 154 3.40 17.79 2.24
CA PRO A 154 2.05 18.37 2.37
C PRO A 154 0.97 17.51 1.71
N ARG A 155 1.26 16.96 0.52
CA ARG A 155 0.33 16.07 -0.20
C ARG A 155 0.01 14.81 0.61
N LEU A 156 1.02 14.16 1.18
CA LEU A 156 0.85 12.99 2.05
C LEU A 156 0.01 13.34 3.28
N GLY A 157 0.25 14.49 3.91
CA GLY A 157 -0.54 15.00 5.02
C GLY A 157 -2.01 15.21 4.65
N ALA A 158 -2.28 15.83 3.49
CA ALA A 158 -3.64 16.04 2.98
C ALA A 158 -4.38 14.71 2.68
N LEU A 159 -3.63 13.69 2.26
CA LEU A 159 -4.15 12.33 2.06
C LEU A 159 -4.30 11.52 3.37
N GLY A 160 -3.89 12.10 4.51
CA GLY A 160 -4.02 11.51 5.84
C GLY A 160 -2.91 10.52 6.21
N TYR A 161 -1.80 10.49 5.46
CA TYR A 161 -0.64 9.67 5.81
C TYR A 161 0.18 10.27 6.95
N ARG A 162 0.93 9.42 7.64
CA ARG A 162 1.87 9.78 8.69
C ARG A 162 3.26 9.23 8.35
N PRO A 163 4.08 9.97 7.60
CA PRO A 163 5.41 9.51 7.25
C PRO A 163 6.28 9.38 8.52
N VAL A 164 6.98 8.26 8.65
CA VAL A 164 7.88 7.97 9.76
C VAL A 164 9.17 7.31 9.25
N PRO A 165 10.28 7.33 10.02
CA PRO A 165 11.41 6.47 9.74
C PRO A 165 10.96 5.00 9.66
N VAL A 166 11.58 4.21 8.77
CA VAL A 166 11.20 2.81 8.55
C VAL A 166 11.31 2.00 9.84
N ARG A 167 12.32 2.23 10.69
CA ARG A 167 12.42 1.58 12.01
C ARG A 167 11.21 1.81 12.92
N ASP A 168 10.51 2.93 12.74
CA ASP A 168 9.36 3.35 13.54
C ASP A 168 8.03 2.92 12.89
N LEU A 169 8.07 2.24 11.74
CA LEU A 169 6.88 1.79 11.02
C LEU A 169 6.12 0.73 11.83
N PRO A 170 4.86 0.97 12.26
CA PRO A 170 4.13 0.02 13.07
C PRO A 170 3.93 -1.32 12.37
N GLY A 171 4.29 -2.41 13.03
CA GLY A 171 4.17 -3.76 12.47
C GLY A 171 5.31 -4.16 11.52
N LEU A 172 6.37 -3.35 11.40
CA LEU A 172 7.59 -3.73 10.72
C LEU A 172 8.13 -5.05 11.29
N ARG A 173 8.43 -6.00 10.42
CA ARG A 173 8.91 -7.33 10.83
C ARG A 173 9.80 -7.94 9.78
N VAL A 174 10.43 -9.06 10.10
CA VAL A 174 11.09 -9.89 9.08
C VAL A 174 10.04 -10.49 8.15
N ALA A 175 10.33 -10.50 6.86
CA ALA A 175 9.50 -11.15 5.86
C ALA A 175 9.49 -12.67 6.05
N THR A 176 8.44 -13.30 5.54
CA THR A 176 8.19 -14.73 5.64
C THR A 176 7.84 -15.28 4.26
N PRO A 177 7.93 -16.60 4.03
CA PRO A 177 7.50 -17.20 2.77
C PRO A 177 6.04 -16.88 2.40
N ARG A 178 5.18 -16.66 3.40
CA ARG A 178 3.79 -16.24 3.19
C ARG A 178 3.70 -14.87 2.49
N ASP A 179 4.62 -13.96 2.75
CA ASP A 179 4.63 -12.63 2.13
C ASP A 179 4.91 -12.69 0.63
N LEU A 180 5.79 -13.62 0.21
CA LEU A 180 6.00 -13.92 -1.20
C LEU A 180 4.71 -14.49 -1.83
N LEU A 181 4.03 -15.42 -1.16
CA LEU A 181 2.78 -15.98 -1.68
C LEU A 181 1.69 -14.91 -1.84
N ILE A 182 1.53 -14.02 -0.86
CA ILE A 182 0.61 -12.89 -0.93
C ILE A 182 1.00 -11.94 -2.08
N HIS A 183 2.29 -11.65 -2.24
CA HIS A 183 2.78 -10.83 -3.34
C HIS A 183 2.48 -11.45 -4.71
N LEU A 184 2.73 -12.75 -4.88
CA LEU A 184 2.43 -13.47 -6.13
C LEU A 184 0.92 -13.49 -6.41
N TYR A 185 0.10 -13.71 -5.38
CA TYR A 185 -1.35 -13.62 -5.51
C TYR A 185 -1.79 -12.23 -5.98
N ARG A 186 -1.33 -11.14 -5.34
CA ARG A 186 -1.61 -9.77 -5.77
C ARG A 186 -1.21 -9.53 -7.22
N ARG A 187 0.01 -9.92 -7.61
CA ARG A 187 0.57 -9.65 -8.94
C ARG A 187 -0.12 -10.45 -10.06
N VAL A 188 -0.52 -11.69 -9.77
CA VAL A 188 -1.08 -12.60 -10.78
C VAL A 188 -2.59 -12.53 -10.83
N VAL A 189 -3.26 -12.37 -9.68
CA VAL A 189 -4.72 -12.35 -9.58
C VAL A 189 -5.22 -10.92 -9.56
N ASP A 190 -4.88 -10.13 -8.54
CA ASP A 190 -5.49 -8.81 -8.34
C ASP A 190 -5.09 -7.81 -9.45
N ASP A 191 -3.82 -7.74 -9.82
CA ASP A 191 -3.33 -6.79 -10.84
C ASP A 191 -3.79 -7.17 -12.25
N ARG A 192 -3.93 -8.47 -12.54
CA ARG A 192 -4.48 -8.92 -13.83
C ARG A 192 -5.98 -8.70 -13.87
N PHE A 193 -6.69 -9.03 -12.80
CA PHE A 193 -8.12 -8.77 -12.67
C PHE A 193 -8.41 -7.27 -12.82
N ALA A 194 -7.64 -6.42 -12.13
CA ALA A 194 -7.77 -4.97 -12.19
C ALA A 194 -7.58 -4.42 -13.60
N ARG A 195 -6.55 -4.88 -14.31
CA ARG A 195 -6.30 -4.47 -15.70
C ARG A 195 -7.36 -4.99 -16.66
N ALA A 196 -7.78 -6.24 -16.51
CA ALA A 196 -8.79 -6.85 -17.37
C ALA A 196 -10.17 -6.20 -17.21
N HIS A 197 -10.52 -5.74 -16.00
CA HIS A 197 -11.83 -5.17 -15.69
C HIS A 197 -11.82 -3.64 -15.56
N GLY A 198 -10.70 -2.98 -15.90
CA GLY A 198 -10.59 -1.52 -15.82
C GLY A 198 -10.84 -0.98 -14.40
N VAL A 199 -10.39 -1.70 -13.37
CA VAL A 199 -10.64 -1.32 -11.98
C VAL A 199 -9.78 -0.14 -11.60
N VAL A 200 -10.44 0.97 -11.32
CA VAL A 200 -9.84 2.22 -10.88
C VAL A 200 -9.66 2.20 -9.36
N PRO A 201 -8.43 2.33 -8.85
CA PRO A 201 -8.21 2.46 -7.42
C PRO A 201 -8.65 3.84 -6.93
N LEU A 202 -9.50 3.90 -5.90
CA LEU A 202 -9.84 5.13 -5.16
C LEU A 202 -9.20 5.08 -3.77
N THR A 203 -7.96 4.63 -3.74
CA THR A 203 -7.19 4.30 -2.53
C THR A 203 -6.05 5.28 -2.29
N GLU A 204 -6.13 6.49 -2.85
CA GLU A 204 -5.08 7.51 -2.67
C GLU A 204 -4.97 7.94 -1.21
N ARG A 205 -6.09 8.15 -0.53
CA ARG A 205 -6.14 8.44 0.90
C ARG A 205 -5.65 7.26 1.74
N ALA A 206 -5.04 7.55 2.89
CA ALA A 206 -4.51 6.54 3.80
C ALA A 206 -5.58 5.56 4.31
N ASP A 207 -6.83 6.00 4.45
CA ASP A 207 -7.96 5.17 4.84
C ASP A 207 -8.91 4.85 3.67
N GLY A 208 -8.52 5.13 2.42
CA GLY A 208 -9.30 4.80 1.24
C GLY A 208 -9.39 3.28 1.05
N VAL A 209 -10.60 2.73 0.99
CA VAL A 209 -10.86 1.28 0.89
C VAL A 209 -11.66 0.87 -0.34
N MET A 210 -12.05 1.82 -1.21
CA MET A 210 -12.86 1.54 -2.39
C MET A 210 -12.04 1.53 -3.67
N ARG A 211 -12.52 0.76 -4.62
CA ARG A 211 -12.12 0.74 -6.02
C ARG A 211 -13.40 0.66 -6.85
N VAL A 212 -13.38 1.18 -8.06
CA VAL A 212 -14.57 1.20 -8.93
C VAL A 212 -14.22 0.69 -10.31
N ALA A 213 -15.10 -0.09 -10.91
CA ALA A 213 -14.94 -0.58 -12.27
C ALA A 213 -16.18 -0.28 -13.09
N ARG A 214 -16.01 0.01 -14.39
CA ARG A 214 -17.14 0.09 -15.31
C ARG A 214 -17.48 -1.31 -15.78
N GLN A 215 -18.70 -1.74 -15.51
CA GLN A 215 -19.20 -3.07 -15.88
C GLN A 215 -20.61 -2.95 -16.48
N PRO A 216 -21.06 -3.92 -17.29
CA PRO A 216 -22.47 -4.01 -17.62
C PRO A 216 -23.27 -4.33 -16.35
N VAL A 217 -24.51 -3.86 -16.31
CA VAL A 217 -25.44 -4.20 -15.23
C VAL A 217 -25.60 -5.72 -15.12
N PRO A 218 -25.54 -6.30 -13.91
CA PRO A 218 -25.84 -7.72 -13.71
C PRO A 218 -27.26 -8.07 -14.14
N GLU A 219 -27.44 -9.32 -14.58
CA GLU A 219 -28.77 -9.87 -14.85
C GLU A 219 -29.68 -9.75 -13.61
N ARG A 220 -30.99 -9.60 -13.84
CA ARG A 220 -32.07 -9.45 -12.82
C ARG A 220 -32.22 -8.09 -12.15
N LEU A 221 -31.37 -7.12 -12.46
CA LEU A 221 -31.67 -5.73 -12.09
C LEU A 221 -32.71 -5.12 -13.04
N PRO A 222 -33.51 -4.13 -12.62
CA PRO A 222 -34.57 -3.54 -13.43
C PRO A 222 -34.03 -2.58 -14.51
N PHE A 223 -32.99 -3.00 -15.24
CA PHE A 223 -32.33 -2.24 -16.29
C PHE A 223 -32.15 -3.11 -17.54
N PRO A 224 -32.15 -2.50 -18.75
CA PRO A 224 -31.84 -3.24 -19.97
C PRO A 224 -30.47 -3.94 -19.88
N PRO A 225 -30.33 -5.16 -20.43
CA PRO A 225 -29.04 -5.83 -20.53
C PRO A 225 -27.99 -4.94 -21.20
N GLY A 226 -26.76 -4.96 -20.69
CA GLY A 226 -25.67 -4.13 -21.20
C GLY A 226 -25.69 -2.66 -20.74
N THR A 227 -26.66 -2.25 -19.93
CA THR A 227 -26.67 -0.90 -19.33
C THR A 227 -25.36 -0.66 -18.58
N PRO A 228 -24.63 0.44 -18.84
CA PRO A 228 -23.40 0.76 -18.13
C PRO A 228 -23.64 0.96 -16.64
N ALA A 229 -22.75 0.39 -15.83
CA ALA A 229 -22.82 0.40 -14.39
C ALA A 229 -21.44 0.61 -13.75
N ALA A 230 -21.44 1.12 -12.53
CA ALA A 230 -20.25 1.25 -11.70
C ALA A 230 -20.26 0.16 -10.63
N GLU A 231 -19.35 -0.79 -10.73
CA GLU A 231 -19.16 -1.84 -9.74
C GLU A 231 -18.20 -1.38 -8.64
N LEU A 232 -18.63 -1.51 -7.38
CA LEU A 232 -17.82 -1.22 -6.21
C LEU A 232 -17.03 -2.45 -5.78
N HIS A 233 -15.73 -2.24 -5.59
CA HIS A 233 -14.78 -3.24 -5.12
C HIS A 233 -14.11 -2.76 -3.85
N ILE A 234 -13.86 -3.66 -2.91
CA ILE A 234 -13.18 -3.35 -1.65
C ILE A 234 -11.69 -3.68 -1.78
N HIS A 235 -10.83 -2.76 -1.34
CA HIS A 235 -9.40 -3.03 -1.15
C HIS A 235 -9.20 -3.84 0.15
N SER A 236 -9.37 -5.16 0.05
CA SER A 236 -9.44 -6.07 1.21
C SER A 236 -8.29 -5.94 2.21
N PRO A 237 -6.99 -5.84 1.82
CA PRO A 237 -5.91 -5.67 2.80
C PRO A 237 -6.09 -4.47 3.74
N ARG A 238 -6.59 -3.35 3.22
CA ARG A 238 -6.78 -2.11 3.99
C ARG A 238 -7.99 -2.20 4.89
N LEU A 239 -9.12 -2.69 4.38
CA LEU A 239 -10.32 -2.85 5.20
C LEU A 239 -10.07 -3.81 6.36
N VAL A 240 -9.35 -4.91 6.11
CA VAL A 240 -9.01 -5.91 7.14
C VAL A 240 -8.08 -5.30 8.18
N GLY A 241 -7.03 -4.60 7.75
CA GLY A 241 -6.15 -3.87 8.65
C GLY A 241 -6.90 -2.86 9.51
N LEU A 242 -7.75 -2.01 8.91
CA LEU A 242 -8.54 -1.03 9.65
C LEU A 242 -9.47 -1.71 10.66
N THR A 243 -10.13 -2.81 10.26
CA THR A 243 -11.07 -3.54 11.13
C THR A 243 -10.35 -4.18 12.32
N ALA A 244 -9.14 -4.73 12.11
CA ALA A 244 -8.33 -5.30 13.17
C ALA A 244 -7.96 -4.29 14.26
N ARG A 245 -7.87 -2.99 13.91
CA ARG A 245 -7.63 -1.91 14.87
C ARG A 245 -8.91 -1.37 15.50
N SER A 246 -9.91 -1.10 14.67
CA SER A 246 -11.16 -0.49 15.11
C SER A 246 -12.25 -0.67 14.06
N ALA A 247 -13.32 -1.39 14.43
CA ALA A 247 -14.52 -1.52 13.61
C ALA A 247 -15.15 -0.15 13.29
N LEU A 248 -15.10 0.80 14.24
CA LEU A 248 -15.61 2.16 14.02
C LEU A 248 -14.76 2.94 13.02
N ALA A 249 -13.42 2.82 13.08
CA ALA A 249 -12.53 3.44 12.10
C ALA A 249 -12.76 2.86 10.70
N ALA A 250 -12.87 1.53 10.59
CA ALA A 250 -13.20 0.85 9.34
C ALA A 250 -14.54 1.31 8.76
N TYR A 251 -15.57 1.45 9.61
CA TYR A 251 -16.87 1.98 9.19
C TYR A 251 -16.78 3.43 8.67
N ARG A 252 -16.07 4.31 9.38
CA ARG A 252 -15.87 5.71 8.93
C ARG A 252 -15.08 5.78 7.62
N ALA A 253 -14.03 4.98 7.49
CA ALA A 253 -13.23 4.86 6.29
C ALA A 253 -14.07 4.40 5.08
N TYR A 254 -14.92 3.38 5.29
CA TYR A 254 -15.89 2.90 4.31
C TYR A 254 -16.84 4.01 3.87
N GLN A 255 -17.47 4.73 4.82
CA GLN A 255 -18.37 5.84 4.54
C GLN A 255 -17.71 6.95 3.74
N ARG A 256 -16.48 7.36 4.11
CA ARG A 256 -15.73 8.35 3.35
C ARG A 256 -15.36 7.85 1.95
N SER A 257 -15.04 6.57 1.81
CA SER A 257 -14.71 5.97 0.52
C SER A 257 -15.91 5.91 -0.44
N LEU A 258 -17.15 5.85 0.06
CA LEU A 258 -18.34 6.02 -0.79
C LEU A 258 -18.44 7.43 -1.38
N ARG A 259 -17.98 8.45 -0.65
CA ARG A 259 -17.90 9.82 -1.17
C ARG A 259 -16.81 9.96 -2.21
N ASP A 260 -15.68 9.28 -2.03
CA ASP A 260 -14.61 9.22 -3.04
C ASP A 260 -15.16 8.59 -4.35
N VAL A 261 -16.00 7.55 -4.24
CA VAL A 261 -16.72 6.99 -5.40
C VAL A 261 -17.67 8.01 -6.01
N ALA A 262 -18.47 8.72 -5.22
CA ALA A 262 -19.38 9.74 -5.74
C ALA A 262 -18.62 10.85 -6.50
N GLY A 263 -17.47 11.27 -5.97
CA GLY A 263 -16.55 12.17 -6.66
C GLY A 263 -16.06 11.60 -8.00
N ALA A 264 -15.66 10.33 -8.02
CA ALA A 264 -15.24 9.65 -9.26
C ALA A 264 -16.37 9.56 -10.30
N LEU A 265 -17.60 9.24 -9.89
CA LEU A 265 -18.78 9.16 -10.78
C LEU A 265 -19.20 10.51 -11.39
N ARG A 266 -18.80 11.62 -10.76
CA ARG A 266 -19.02 12.97 -11.30
C ARG A 266 -17.87 13.46 -12.18
N GLY A 267 -16.64 13.25 -11.72
CA GLY A 267 -15.46 13.87 -12.30
C GLY A 267 -14.79 13.05 -13.41
N ARG A 268 -14.98 11.74 -13.45
CA ARG A 268 -14.28 10.88 -14.42
C ARG A 268 -15.16 10.56 -15.63
N PRO A 269 -14.68 10.79 -16.86
CA PRO A 269 -15.47 10.59 -18.07
C PRO A 269 -15.86 9.12 -18.28
N GLU A 270 -15.02 8.18 -17.81
CA GLU A 270 -15.28 6.74 -17.90
C GLU A 270 -16.52 6.28 -17.11
N PHE A 271 -17.05 7.09 -16.18
CA PHE A 271 -18.24 6.75 -15.40
C PHE A 271 -19.44 7.66 -15.69
N ALA A 272 -19.33 8.53 -16.71
CA ALA A 272 -20.36 9.52 -17.02
C ALA A 272 -21.69 8.88 -17.44
N ASP A 273 -21.63 7.72 -18.10
CA ASP A 273 -22.79 6.99 -18.63
C ASP A 273 -23.33 5.90 -17.68
N ALA A 274 -22.68 5.68 -16.54
CA ALA A 274 -23.13 4.69 -15.57
C ALA A 274 -24.54 5.04 -15.07
N ARG A 275 -25.49 4.11 -15.12
CA ARG A 275 -26.87 4.36 -14.63
C ARG A 275 -27.12 3.80 -13.24
N VAL A 276 -26.28 2.86 -12.82
CA VAL A 276 -26.43 2.10 -11.58
C VAL A 276 -25.07 1.88 -10.94
N VAL A 277 -25.05 1.92 -9.61
CA VAL A 277 -23.92 1.55 -8.76
C VAL A 277 -24.26 0.22 -8.11
N PHE A 278 -23.39 -0.79 -8.23
CA PHE A 278 -23.63 -2.10 -7.64
C PHE A 278 -22.38 -2.69 -7.00
N ALA A 279 -22.56 -3.71 -6.16
CA ALA A 279 -21.48 -4.46 -5.53
C ALA A 279 -21.94 -5.90 -5.27
N VAL A 280 -21.04 -6.87 -5.43
CA VAL A 280 -21.23 -8.20 -4.86
C VAL A 280 -20.57 -8.24 -3.49
N THR A 281 -21.34 -8.58 -2.45
CA THR A 281 -20.94 -8.33 -1.06
C THR A 281 -21.36 -9.45 -0.12
N LEU A 282 -20.60 -9.60 0.98
CA LEU A 282 -21.00 -10.33 2.20
C LEU A 282 -21.37 -9.37 3.34
N LEU A 283 -21.28 -8.06 3.12
CA LEU A 283 -21.55 -7.00 4.09
C LEU A 283 -22.95 -6.42 3.86
N HIS A 284 -24.00 -7.21 4.13
CA HIS A 284 -25.39 -6.85 3.86
C HIS A 284 -25.84 -5.59 4.64
N GLY A 285 -25.77 -5.66 5.97
CA GLY A 285 -26.24 -4.59 6.85
C GLY A 285 -25.60 -3.21 6.59
N PRO A 286 -24.26 -3.11 6.42
CA PRO A 286 -23.63 -1.84 6.06
C PRO A 286 -24.15 -1.24 4.74
N LEU A 287 -24.40 -2.06 3.72
CA LEU A 287 -24.86 -1.56 2.41
C LEU A 287 -26.34 -1.15 2.44
N GLU A 288 -27.21 -1.92 3.10
CA GLU A 288 -28.62 -1.53 3.31
C GLU A 288 -28.74 -0.20 4.07
N LYS A 289 -27.95 -0.02 5.14
CA LYS A 289 -27.87 1.26 5.88
C LYS A 289 -27.38 2.41 5.01
N ASN A 290 -26.64 2.11 3.94
CA ASN A 290 -26.21 3.09 2.95
C ASN A 290 -27.17 3.26 1.78
N GLY A 291 -28.38 2.69 1.87
CA GLY A 291 -29.47 2.84 0.91
C GLY A 291 -29.46 1.85 -0.24
N PHE A 292 -28.54 0.88 -0.26
CA PHE A 292 -28.52 -0.13 -1.32
C PHE A 292 -29.66 -1.13 -1.16
N THR A 293 -30.25 -1.52 -2.28
CA THR A 293 -31.17 -2.64 -2.35
C THR A 293 -30.38 -3.93 -2.50
N LEU A 294 -30.64 -4.90 -1.62
CA LEU A 294 -30.04 -6.24 -1.71
C LEU A 294 -30.95 -7.19 -2.47
N VAL A 295 -30.36 -7.93 -3.39
CA VAL A 295 -31.00 -9.02 -4.15
C VAL A 295 -30.13 -10.27 -4.10
N ALA A 296 -30.78 -11.43 -4.02
CA ALA A 296 -30.09 -12.70 -4.02
C ALA A 296 -29.43 -12.96 -5.38
N LEU A 297 -28.20 -13.46 -5.35
CA LEU A 297 -27.50 -13.92 -6.54
C LEU A 297 -28.08 -15.26 -7.03
N PRO A 298 -27.99 -15.58 -8.33
CA PRO A 298 -28.25 -16.92 -8.82
C PRO A 298 -27.40 -17.96 -8.04
N PRO A 299 -27.93 -19.16 -7.72
CA PRO A 299 -27.24 -20.10 -6.83
C PRO A 299 -25.83 -20.49 -7.27
N LEU A 300 -25.61 -20.66 -8.58
CA LEU A 300 -24.29 -20.98 -9.13
C LEU A 300 -23.32 -19.79 -8.97
N THR A 301 -23.77 -18.59 -9.32
CA THR A 301 -23.02 -17.35 -9.14
C THR A 301 -22.67 -17.13 -7.68
N ALA A 302 -23.62 -17.35 -6.76
CA ALA A 302 -23.40 -17.25 -5.32
C ALA A 302 -22.34 -18.24 -4.82
N ARG A 303 -22.32 -19.47 -5.34
CA ARG A 303 -21.30 -20.48 -5.00
C ARG A 303 -19.91 -20.07 -5.48
N VAL A 304 -19.79 -19.55 -6.70
CA VAL A 304 -18.50 -19.09 -7.25
C VAL A 304 -17.97 -17.90 -6.45
N TYR A 305 -18.78 -16.86 -6.24
CA TYR A 305 -18.38 -15.71 -5.41
C TYR A 305 -18.07 -16.12 -3.97
N GLY A 306 -18.87 -17.00 -3.38
CA GLY A 306 -18.61 -17.54 -2.04
C GLY A 306 -17.27 -18.27 -1.94
N LEU A 307 -16.87 -19.02 -2.97
CA LEU A 307 -15.55 -19.64 -3.04
C LEU A 307 -14.44 -18.59 -3.16
N GLY A 308 -14.63 -17.57 -4.01
CA GLY A 308 -13.69 -16.44 -4.14
C GLY A 308 -13.45 -15.72 -2.81
N PHE A 309 -14.52 -15.38 -2.09
CA PHE A 309 -14.43 -14.75 -0.77
C PHE A 309 -13.73 -15.63 0.27
N ARG A 310 -13.89 -16.97 0.21
CA ARG A 310 -13.15 -17.90 1.09
C ARG A 310 -11.65 -17.90 0.77
N LEU A 311 -11.28 -17.92 -0.51
CA LEU A 311 -9.88 -17.86 -0.95
C LEU A 311 -9.21 -16.54 -0.52
N MET A 312 -9.89 -15.42 -0.74
CA MET A 312 -9.38 -14.11 -0.30
C MET A 312 -9.16 -14.03 1.21
N ARG A 313 -10.04 -14.63 2.00
CA ARG A 313 -9.90 -14.71 3.45
C ARG A 313 -8.70 -15.55 3.88
N LEU A 314 -8.46 -16.67 3.20
CA LEU A 314 -7.26 -17.48 3.44
C LEU A 314 -5.98 -16.67 3.13
N ALA A 315 -5.97 -15.95 2.00
CA ALA A 315 -4.83 -15.14 1.58
C ALA A 315 -4.56 -13.98 2.56
N TYR A 316 -5.59 -13.19 2.88
CA TYR A 316 -5.46 -11.95 3.66
C TYR A 316 -5.68 -12.11 5.17
N GLY A 317 -5.94 -13.33 5.66
CA GLY A 317 -6.01 -13.65 7.09
C GLY A 317 -7.15 -12.96 7.81
N THR A 318 -8.32 -12.83 7.17
CA THR A 318 -9.47 -12.15 7.78
C THR A 318 -10.07 -13.03 8.88
N ASN A 319 -9.61 -12.86 10.12
CA ASN A 319 -10.13 -13.58 11.30
C ASN A 319 -11.52 -13.09 11.75
N VAL A 320 -12.04 -12.02 11.13
CA VAL A 320 -13.40 -11.53 11.38
C VAL A 320 -14.38 -12.39 10.57
N ALA A 321 -15.25 -13.12 11.28
CA ALA A 321 -16.36 -13.81 10.65
C ALA A 321 -17.23 -12.80 9.89
N PRO A 322 -17.59 -13.05 8.62
CA PRO A 322 -18.51 -12.17 7.93
C PRO A 322 -19.84 -12.16 8.67
N SER A 323 -20.59 -11.07 8.56
CA SER A 323 -21.96 -11.02 9.06
C SER A 323 -22.82 -12.13 8.44
N GLU A 324 -22.46 -12.58 7.22
CA GLU A 324 -23.26 -13.48 6.40
C GLU A 324 -22.40 -14.44 5.58
N THR A 325 -22.92 -15.65 5.30
CA THR A 325 -22.22 -16.69 4.53
C THR A 325 -22.52 -16.66 3.03
N GLU A 326 -23.65 -16.09 2.64
CA GLU A 326 -24.12 -16.06 1.26
C GLU A 326 -23.91 -14.67 0.63
N PRO A 327 -23.23 -14.57 -0.53
CA PRO A 327 -23.05 -13.30 -1.20
C PRO A 327 -24.35 -12.81 -1.82
N ARG A 328 -24.62 -11.52 -1.68
CA ARG A 328 -25.74 -10.83 -2.33
C ARG A 328 -25.25 -9.75 -3.27
N LEU A 329 -26.11 -9.40 -4.22
CA LEU A 329 -25.94 -8.25 -5.09
C LEU A 329 -26.59 -7.04 -4.40
N ALA A 330 -25.79 -6.02 -4.12
CA ALA A 330 -26.26 -4.73 -3.65
C ALA A 330 -26.30 -3.77 -4.84
N TRP A 331 -27.37 -3.00 -5.03
CA TRP A 331 -27.43 -2.00 -6.08
C TRP A 331 -28.17 -0.73 -5.66
N MET A 332 -27.90 0.36 -6.37
CA MET A 332 -28.53 1.66 -6.21
C MET A 332 -28.46 2.43 -7.54
N GLU A 333 -29.51 3.18 -7.91
CA GLU A 333 -29.43 4.11 -9.05
C GLU A 333 -28.33 5.15 -8.86
N ARG A 334 -27.63 5.52 -9.95
CA ARG A 334 -26.55 6.53 -9.89
C ARG A 334 -27.04 7.83 -9.24
N GLU A 335 -28.19 8.34 -9.63
CA GLU A 335 -28.71 9.61 -9.10
C GLU A 335 -29.05 9.51 -7.61
N ALA A 336 -29.57 8.37 -7.15
CA ALA A 336 -29.77 8.13 -5.73
C ALA A 336 -28.43 8.06 -4.97
N PHE A 337 -27.42 7.42 -5.56
CA PHE A 337 -26.08 7.33 -4.98
C PHE A 337 -25.43 8.71 -4.86
N LEU A 338 -25.48 9.52 -5.91
CA LEU A 338 -24.91 10.86 -5.93
C LEU A 338 -25.62 11.82 -4.97
N ARG A 339 -26.94 11.70 -4.81
CA ARG A 339 -27.68 12.50 -3.81
C ARG A 339 -27.32 12.15 -2.38
N ARG A 340 -26.98 10.89 -2.11
CA ARG A 340 -26.69 10.41 -0.75
C ARG A 340 -25.24 10.59 -0.34
N HIS A 341 -24.30 10.36 -1.27
CA HIS A 341 -22.88 10.23 -0.96
C HIS A 341 -21.99 11.30 -1.60
N GLY A 342 -22.52 12.11 -2.52
CA GLY A 342 -21.75 13.20 -3.13
C GLY A 342 -22.04 14.55 -2.49
#